data_AF-A0A418RQB4-F1
#
_entry.id   AF-A0A418RQB4-F1
#
_cell.length_a   1.000
_cell.length_b   1.000
_cell.length_c   1.000
_cell.angle_alpha   90.00
_cell.angle_beta   90.00
_cell.angle_gamma   90.00
#
_symmetry.space_group_name_H-M   'P 1'
#
loop_
_entity.id
_entity.type
_entity.pdbx_description
1 polymer ?
#
loop_
_entity_poly.entity_id
_entity_poly.type
_entity_poly.pdbx_seq_one_letter_code
_entity_poly.pdbx_strand_id
1 'polypeptide(L)' 'MISVLFEGASGVGKSHLLALVGRHLREQGLDVVIQSELTHNSDVINNHATEELVQELANVKIVLKELRTAKSSS' A
#
# COMPACT_ATOMS: atom_id res chain seq x y z
N MET A 1 5.18 19.10 0.49
CA MET A 1 4.96 17.68 0.11
C MET A 1 5.92 16.86 0.96
N ILE A 2 5.42 15.90 1.73
CA ILE A 2 6.26 15.01 2.55
C ILE A 2 6.21 13.63 1.90
N SER A 3 7.38 13.11 1.53
CA SER A 3 7.55 11.77 0.95
C SER A 3 8.45 10.97 1.88
N VAL A 4 8.03 9.76 2.24
CA VAL A 4 8.78 8.85 3.10
C VAL A 4 9.01 7.55 2.34
N LEU A 5 10.28 7.12 2.26
CA LEU A 5 10.68 5.86 1.65
C LEU A 5 11.25 4.94 2.73
N PHE A 6 10.69 3.73 2.85
CA PHE A 6 11.25 2.67 3.69
C PHE A 6 11.96 1.65 2.80
N GLU A 7 13.29 1.63 2.88
CA GLU A 7 14.14 0.69 2.13
C GLU A 7 14.97 -0.19 3.07
N GLY A 8 15.30 -1.40 2.63
CA GLY A 8 16.06 -2.36 3.40
C GLY A 8 15.92 -3.77 2.86
N ALA A 9 16.74 -4.70 3.36
CA ALA A 9 16.75 -6.09 2.90
C ALA A 9 15.38 -6.80 3.05
N SER A 10 15.22 -7.94 2.39
CA SER A 10 14.03 -8.79 2.61
C SER A 10 13.99 -9.26 4.07
N GLY A 11 12.78 -9.30 4.67
CA GLY A 11 12.59 -9.78 6.05
C GLY A 11 12.86 -8.78 7.17
N VAL A 12 13.34 -7.56 6.89
CA VAL A 12 13.68 -6.55 7.93
C VAL A 12 12.45 -5.85 8.56
N GLY A 13 11.23 -6.25 8.19
CA GLY A 13 10.01 -5.70 8.80
C GLY A 13 9.43 -4.43 8.16
N LYS A 14 9.82 -4.06 6.93
CA LYS A 14 9.30 -2.85 6.25
C LYS A 14 7.77 -2.84 6.10
N SER A 15 7.17 -3.97 5.71
CA SER A 15 5.73 -4.12 5.58
C SER A 15 5.03 -4.01 6.94
N HIS A 16 5.68 -4.51 8.00
CA HIS A 16 5.21 -4.37 9.37
C HIS A 16 5.23 -2.91 9.83
N LEU A 17 6.32 -2.19 9.55
CA LEU A 17 6.42 -0.76 9.82
C LEU A 17 5.35 0.04 9.04
N LEU A 18 5.13 -0.29 7.76
CA LEU A 18 4.08 0.33 6.94
C LEU A 18 2.69 0.11 7.53
N ALA A 19 2.41 -1.10 8.06
CA ALA A 19 1.16 -1.41 8.74
C ALA A 19 0.98 -0.60 10.05
N LEU A 20 2.06 -0.42 10.84
CA LEU A 20 2.02 0.41 12.04
C LEU A 20 1.75 1.88 11.71
N VAL A 21 2.38 2.42 10.66
CA VAL A 21 2.09 3.78 10.18
C VAL A 21 0.64 3.90 9.72
N GLY A 22 0.15 2.96 8.92
CA GLY A 22 -1.25 2.96 8.46
C GLY A 22 -2.25 2.91 9.61
N ARG A 23 -1.98 2.09 10.64
CA ARG A 23 -2.79 2.05 11.86
C ARG A 23 -2.78 3.38 12.59
N HIS A 24 -1.60 3.97 12.82
CA HIS A 24 -1.48 5.24 13.52
C HIS A 24 -2.25 6.36 12.82
N LEU A 25 -2.15 6.45 11.49
CA LEU A 25 -2.89 7.44 10.70
C LEU A 25 -4.41 7.24 10.78
N ARG A 26 -4.89 5.99 10.76
CA ARG A 26 -6.31 5.68 10.99
C ARG A 26 -6.78 6.07 12.38
N GLU A 27 -5.96 5.86 13.41
CA GLU A 27 -6.24 6.31 14.79
C GLU A 27 -6.35 7.85 14.88
N GLN A 28 -5.75 8.61 13.95
CA GLN A 28 -5.92 10.06 13.81
C GLN A 28 -7.14 10.46 12.96
N GLY A 29 -8.00 9.51 12.58
CA GLY A 29 -9.19 9.76 11.77
C GLY A 29 -8.92 9.96 10.28
N LEU A 30 -7.74 9.56 9.80
CA LEU A 30 -7.41 9.60 8.36
C LEU A 30 -7.86 8.30 7.69
N ASP A 31 -8.44 8.46 6.50
CA ASP A 31 -8.73 7.33 5.64
C ASP A 31 -7.43 6.90 4.92
N VAL A 32 -7.03 5.64 5.13
CA VAL A 32 -5.75 5.10 4.68
C VAL A 32 -5.95 3.74 4.07
N VAL A 33 -5.41 3.57 2.86
CA VAL A 33 -5.31 2.27 2.19
C VAL A 33 -3.84 1.87 2.07
N ILE A 34 -3.55 0.61 2.43
CA ILE A 34 -2.24 0.00 2.21
C ILE A 34 -2.37 -0.89 0.98
N GLN A 35 -1.60 -0.58 -0.06
CA GLN A 35 -1.53 -1.38 -1.28
C GLN A 35 -0.18 -2.08 -1.35
N SER A 36 -0.18 -3.39 -1.54
CA SER A 36 1.03 -4.16 -1.83
C SER A 36 0.94 -4.73 -3.24
N GLU A 37 2.05 -4.72 -3.98
CA GLU A 37 2.11 -5.27 -5.34
C GLU A 37 1.68 -6.74 -5.45
N LEU A 38 1.74 -7.49 -4.34
CA LEU A 38 1.30 -8.89 -4.25
C LEU A 38 -0.08 -9.06 -3.60
N THR A 39 -0.81 -7.99 -3.32
CA THR A 39 -2.20 -8.16 -2.85
C THR A 39 -3.00 -8.80 -3.96
N HIS A 40 -3.84 -9.78 -3.60
CA HIS A 40 -4.90 -10.38 -4.42
C HIS A 40 -5.76 -9.37 -5.21
N ASN A 41 -5.60 -8.07 -4.97
CA ASN A 41 -6.23 -7.00 -5.69
C ASN A 41 -5.57 -6.63 -7.02
N SER A 42 -4.36 -7.04 -7.39
CA SER A 42 -3.87 -6.75 -8.74
C SER A 42 -4.69 -7.48 -9.80
N ASP A 43 -5.01 -8.76 -9.58
CA ASP A 43 -5.93 -9.53 -10.44
C ASP A 43 -7.40 -9.14 -10.25
N VAL A 44 -7.83 -8.81 -9.03
CA VAL A 44 -9.21 -8.35 -8.77
C VAL A 44 -9.43 -6.93 -9.29
N ILE A 45 -8.47 -6.02 -9.24
CA ILE A 45 -8.59 -4.68 -9.86
C ILE A 45 -8.56 -4.82 -11.39
N ASN A 46 -7.70 -5.68 -11.93
CA ASN A 46 -7.60 -5.87 -13.38
C ASN A 46 -8.79 -6.65 -13.98
N ASN A 47 -9.43 -7.56 -13.24
CA ASN A 47 -10.52 -8.42 -13.75
C ASN A 47 -11.91 -8.15 -13.12
N HIS A 48 -11.98 -7.50 -11.96
CA HIS A 48 -13.18 -7.34 -11.12
C HIS A 48 -13.16 -6.04 -10.28
N ALA A 49 -12.55 -4.95 -10.75
CA ALA A 49 -12.62 -3.68 -10.01
C ALA A 49 -14.09 -3.30 -9.88
N THR A 50 -14.66 -3.55 -8.71
CA THR A 50 -16.02 -3.13 -8.40
C THR A 50 -16.02 -1.61 -8.34
N GLU A 51 -17.10 -1.00 -8.79
CA GLU A 51 -17.27 0.45 -8.73
C GLU A 51 -17.07 0.97 -7.29
N GLU A 52 -17.42 0.14 -6.30
CA GLU A 52 -17.18 0.35 -4.87
C GLU A 52 -15.69 0.44 -4.49
N LEU A 53 -14.84 -0.48 -4.97
CA LEU A 53 -13.39 -0.43 -4.72
C LEU A 53 -12.75 0.80 -5.38
N VAL A 54 -13.20 1.15 -6.59
CA VAL A 54 -12.73 2.35 -7.28
C VAL A 54 -13.16 3.62 -6.52
N GLN A 55 -14.39 3.67 -6.03
CA GLN A 55 -14.89 4.79 -5.22
C GLN A 55 -14.18 4.89 -3.87
N GLU A 56 -13.88 3.77 -3.21
CA GLU A 56 -13.09 3.74 -1.98
C GLU A 56 -11.70 4.32 -2.26
N LEU A 57 -11.00 3.81 -3.26
CA LEU A 57 -9.67 4.29 -3.64
C LEU A 57 -9.65 5.76 -4.09
N ALA A 58 -10.71 6.24 -4.73
CA ALA A 58 -10.82 7.63 -5.19
C ALA A 58 -11.04 8.63 -4.05
N ASN A 59 -11.60 8.19 -2.92
CA ASN A 59 -11.92 9.06 -1.77
C ASN A 59 -10.86 9.01 -0.64
N VAL A 60 -9.90 8.09 -0.73
CA VAL A 60 -8.85 7.91 0.28
C VAL A 60 -7.87 9.09 0.28
N LYS A 61 -7.56 9.59 1.48
CA LYS A 61 -6.64 10.73 1.65
C LYS A 61 -5.17 10.32 1.55
N ILE A 62 -4.82 9.09 1.95
CA ILE A 62 -3.44 8.60 1.99
C ILE A 62 -3.35 7.17 1.46
N VAL A 63 -2.51 6.98 0.45
CA VAL A 63 -2.17 5.65 -0.09
C VAL A 63 -0.74 5.30 0.29
N LEU A 64 -0.58 4.21 1.05
CA LEU A 64 0.72 3.64 1.40
C LEU A 64 1.03 2.48 0.45
N LYS A 65 2.06 2.60 -0.37
CA LYS A 65 2.43 1.60 -1.38
C LYS A 65 3.65 0.80 -0.96
N GLU A 66 3.53 -0.53 -0.96
CA GLU A 66 4.66 -1.44 -0.89
C GLU A 66 5.07 -1.84 -2.31
N LEU A 67 6.26 -1.38 -2.71
CA LEU A 67 6.85 -1.69 -4.01
C LEU A 67 7.94 -2.76 -3.85
N ARG A 68 7.96 -3.75 -4.73
CA ARG A 68 9.06 -4.70 -4.87
C ARG A 68 9.81 -4.39 -6.14
N THR A 69 11.04 -3.91 -6.01
CA THR A 69 11.96 -3.89 -7.14
C THR A 69 12.28 -5.34 -7.51
N ALA A 70 11.91 -5.76 -8.73
CA ALA A 70 12.38 -7.02 -9.28
C ALA A 70 13.92 -7.07 -9.16
N LYS A 71 14.48 -8.21 -8.74
CA LYS A 71 15.92 -8.43 -8.87
C LYS A 71 16.26 -8.17 -10.34
N SER A 72 17.16 -7.22 -10.64
CA SER A 72 17.82 -7.22 -11.94
C SER A 72 18.48 -8.59 -12.07
N SER A 73 17.96 -9.43 -12.95
CA SER A 73 18.58 -10.67 -13.35
C SER A 73 19.91 -10.32 -14.03
N SER A 74 20.99 -10.36 -13.25
CA SER A 74 22.39 -10.41 -13.71
C SER A 74 22.80 -11.85 -13.92
#